data_AF-A0A158K2H8-F1
#
_entry.id   AF-A0A158K2H8-F1
#
_cell.length_a   1.000
_cell.length_b   1.000
_cell.length_c   1.000
_cell.angle_alpha   90.00
_cell.angle_beta   90.00
_cell.angle_gamma   90.00
#
_symmetry.space_group_name_H-M   'P 1'
#
loop_
_entity.id
_entity.type
_entity.pdbx_description
1 polymer ?
#
loop_
_entity_poly.entity_id
_entity_poly.type
_entity_poly.pdbx_seq_one_letter_code
_entity_poly.pdbx_strand_id
1 'polypeptide(L)' 'MNQINRHVGPYPSQFYVELEALIQQTEHIVKPDPFEQEVLHVVEKLADDGKLKMALFRLHEVIDARLDGQGF' A
#
# COMPACT_ATOMS: atom_id res chain seq x y z
N MET A 1 -13.60 6.60 -15.11
CA MET A 1 -13.41 5.13 -14.98
C MET A 1 -11.91 4.87 -15.04
N ASN A 2 -11.29 4.48 -13.90
CA ASN A 2 -9.84 4.53 -13.68
C ASN A 2 -9.11 3.47 -14.53
N GLN A 3 -8.07 3.87 -15.30
CA GLN A 3 -7.39 3.01 -16.29
C GLN A 3 -6.70 1.80 -15.65
N ILE A 4 -6.36 1.90 -14.36
CA ILE A 4 -5.79 0.82 -13.55
C ILE A 4 -6.74 -0.40 -13.46
N ASN A 5 -8.06 -0.19 -13.51
CA ASN A 5 -9.03 -1.29 -13.43
C ASN A 5 -9.11 -2.16 -14.69
N ARG A 6 -8.43 -1.79 -15.79
CA ARG A 6 -8.48 -2.53 -17.07
C ARG A 6 -7.23 -3.37 -17.36
N HIS A 7 -6.21 -3.33 -16.50
CA HIS A 7 -4.97 -4.06 -16.76
C HIS A 7 -5.14 -5.56 -16.50
N VAL A 8 -4.87 -6.36 -17.52
CA VAL A 8 -4.87 -7.84 -17.45
C VAL A 8 -3.43 -8.29 -17.64
N GLY A 9 -2.80 -8.74 -16.55
CA GLY A 9 -1.40 -9.17 -16.52
C GLY A 9 -0.59 -8.46 -15.43
N PRO A 10 0.71 -8.78 -15.30
CA PRO A 10 1.60 -8.14 -14.34
C PRO A 10 1.67 -6.63 -14.63
N TYR A 11 1.68 -5.82 -13.57
CA TYR A 11 1.92 -4.38 -13.74
C TYR A 11 3.38 -4.15 -14.16
N PRO A 12 3.68 -3.01 -14.81
CA PRO A 12 5.06 -2.59 -15.01
C PRO A 12 5.87 -2.60 -13.71
N SER A 13 7.10 -3.12 -13.75
CA SER A 13 7.99 -3.28 -12.59
C SER A 13 8.21 -1.98 -11.80
N GLN A 14 8.22 -0.85 -12.50
CA GLN A 14 8.34 0.48 -11.89
C GLN A 14 7.28 0.75 -10.81
N PHE A 15 6.06 0.24 -10.97
CA PHE A 15 5.01 0.45 -9.97
C PHE A 15 5.23 -0.34 -8.69
N TYR A 16 5.92 -1.48 -8.74
CA TYR A 16 6.28 -2.23 -7.54
C TYR A 16 7.38 -1.50 -6.77
N VAL A 17 8.35 -0.91 -7.46
CA VAL A 17 9.40 -0.06 -6.85
C VAL A 17 8.79 1.19 -6.20
N GLU A 18 7.83 1.84 -6.89
CA GLU A 18 7.11 2.99 -6.33
C GLU A 18 6.27 2.60 -5.11
N LEU A 19 5.67 1.41 -5.11
CA LEU A 19 4.95 0.89 -3.94
C LEU A 19 5.88 0.64 -2.76
N GLU A 20 7.05 0.02 -2.94
CA GLU A 20 8.04 -0.16 -1.88
C GLU A 20 8.47 1.18 -1.27
N ALA A 21 8.77 2.16 -2.13
CA ALA A 21 9.12 3.50 -1.67
C ALA A 21 8.00 4.14 -0.84
N LEU A 22 6.74 3.92 -1.23
CA LEU A 22 5.58 4.43 -0.51
C LEU A 22 5.37 3.72 0.84
N ILE A 23 5.60 2.41 0.91
CA ILE A 23 5.58 1.65 2.18
C ILE A 23 6.61 2.22 3.14
N GLN A 24 7.87 2.37 2.70
CA GLN A 24 8.94 2.92 3.53
C GLN A 24 8.65 4.35 4.00
N GLN A 25 8.09 5.19 3.13
CA GLN A 25 7.66 6.54 3.51
C GLN A 25 6.55 6.49 4.57
N THR A 26 5.59 5.59 4.41
CA THR A 26 4.47 5.41 5.36
C THR A 26 4.99 4.97 6.72
N GLU A 27 5.87 3.97 6.77
CA GLU A 27 6.50 3.50 8.01
C GLU A 27 7.25 4.62 8.75
N HIS A 28 8.01 5.42 7.99
CA HIS A 28 8.83 6.48 8.56
C HIS A 28 8.01 7.66 9.10
N ILE A 29 6.92 8.02 8.41
CA ILE A 29 6.06 9.15 8.79
C ILE A 29 5.11 8.77 9.93
N VAL A 30 4.51 7.59 9.85
CA VAL A 30 3.37 7.23 10.71
C VAL A 30 3.81 6.56 12.01
N LYS A 31 4.99 5.93 12.04
CA LYS A 31 5.40 4.99 13.11
C LYS A 31 4.23 4.04 13.42
N PRO A 32 3.95 3.10 12.50
CA PRO A 32 2.78 2.25 12.58
C PRO A 32 2.71 1.52 13.92
N ASP A 33 1.51 1.39 14.47
CA ASP A 33 1.30 0.55 15.63
C ASP A 33 1.46 -0.95 15.25
N PRO A 34 1.51 -1.88 16.22
CA PRO A 34 1.73 -3.30 15.91
C PRO A 34 0.70 -3.90 14.95
N PHE A 35 -0.55 -3.42 14.96
CA PHE A 35 -1.59 -3.89 14.06
C PHE A 35 -1.37 -3.35 12.64
N GLU A 36 -1.00 -2.08 12.51
CA GLU A 36 -0.67 -1.49 11.21
C GLU A 36 0.61 -2.07 10.61
N GLN A 37 1.60 -2.42 11.44
CA GLN A 37 2.80 -3.13 11.00
C GLN A 37 2.47 -4.48 10.37
N GLU A 38 1.52 -5.24 10.94
CA GLU A 38 1.05 -6.48 10.33
C GLU A 38 0.39 -6.24 8.97
N VAL A 39 -0.38 -5.16 8.83
CA VAL A 39 -1.00 -4.79 7.55
C VAL A 39 0.07 -4.41 6.51
N LEU A 40 1.09 -3.64 6.88
CA LEU A 40 2.18 -3.27 5.97
C LEU A 40 2.96 -4.50 5.52
N HIS A 41 3.22 -5.45 6.41
CA HIS A 41 3.85 -6.72 6.03
C HIS A 41 2.98 -7.56 5.07
N VAL A 42 1.65 -7.46 5.18
CA VAL A 42 0.73 -8.05 4.20
C VAL A 42 0.80 -7.31 2.86
N VAL A 43 0.94 -5.99 2.86
CA VAL A 43 1.13 -5.18 1.64
C VAL A 43 2.39 -5.62 0.90
N GLU A 44 3.51 -5.80 1.60
CA GLU A 44 4.77 -6.28 1.02
C GLU A 44 4.59 -7.65 0.34
N LYS A 45 4.02 -8.62 1.06
CA LYS A 45 3.75 -9.96 0.50
C LYS A 45 2.84 -9.92 -0.72
N LEU A 46 1.84 -9.04 -0.72
CA LEU A 46 0.96 -8.88 -1.89
C LEU A 46 1.71 -8.27 -3.08
N ALA A 47 2.67 -7.37 -2.85
CA ALA A 47 3.52 -6.83 -3.88
C ALA A 47 4.43 -7.92 -4.49
N ASP A 48 5.08 -8.71 -3.64
CA ASP A 48 5.94 -9.84 -4.04
C ASP A 48 5.17 -10.90 -4.84
N ASP A 49 3.94 -11.18 -4.45
CA ASP A 49 3.02 -12.08 -5.15
C ASP A 49 2.50 -11.54 -6.50
N GLY A 50 2.89 -10.32 -6.88
CA GLY A 50 2.42 -9.64 -8.09
C GLY A 50 1.00 -9.05 -7.97
N LYS A 51 0.38 -9.09 -6.79
CA LYS A 51 -0.99 -8.61 -6.51
C LYS A 51 -1.03 -7.11 -6.19
N LEU A 52 -0.38 -6.30 -7.03
CA LEU A 52 -0.15 -4.86 -6.81
C LEU A 52 -1.41 -4.07 -6.45
N LYS A 53 -2.54 -4.35 -7.13
CA LYS A 53 -3.80 -3.65 -6.87
C LYS A 53 -4.30 -3.87 -5.44
N MET A 54 -4.15 -5.10 -4.92
CA MET A 54 -4.55 -5.41 -3.55
C MET A 54 -3.58 -4.78 -2.55
N ALA A 55 -2.28 -4.80 -2.86
CA ALA A 55 -1.27 -4.16 -2.03
C ALA A 55 -1.53 -2.66 -1.89
N LEU A 56 -1.77 -1.95 -3.01
CA LEU A 56 -2.10 -0.52 -3.02
C LEU A 56 -3.40 -0.21 -2.26
N PHE A 57 -4.43 -1.04 -2.44
CA PHE A 57 -5.70 -0.86 -1.72
C PHE A 57 -5.50 -0.94 -0.20
N ARG A 58 -4.78 -1.96 0.27
CA ARG A 58 -4.50 -2.14 1.71
C ARG A 58 -3.64 -1.02 2.29
N LEU A 59 -2.62 -0.57 1.55
CA LEU A 59 -1.79 0.55 1.97
C LEU A 59 -2.62 1.84 2.08
N HIS A 60 -3.55 2.07 1.16
CA HIS A 60 -4.45 3.21 1.19
C HIS A 60 -5.37 3.18 2.43
N GLU A 61 -5.88 2.01 2.83
CA GLU A 61 -6.70 1.88 4.05
C GLU A 61 -5.91 2.31 5.32
N VAL A 62 -4.62 1.96 5.41
CA VAL A 62 -3.76 2.37 6.53
C VAL A 62 -3.54 3.88 6.54
N ILE A 63 -3.28 4.46 5.37
CA ILE A 63 -3.07 5.91 5.24
C ILE A 63 -4.36 6.68 5.58
N ASP A 64 -5.51 6.26 5.03
CA ASP A 64 -6.80 6.89 5.28
C ASP A 64 -7.18 6.82 6.77
N ALA A 65 -7.04 5.65 7.41
CA ALA A 65 -7.35 5.49 8.83
C ALA A 65 -6.53 6.46 9.71
N ARG A 66 -5.29 6.74 9.30
CA ARG A 66 -4.40 7.68 10.00
C ARG A 66 -4.72 9.15 9.73
N LEU A 67 -5.13 9.48 8.51
CA LEU A 67 -5.57 10.84 8.16
C LEU A 67 -6.92 11.17 8.82
N ASP A 68 -7.87 10.22 8.81
CA ASP A 68 -9.18 10.37 9.45
C ASP A 68 -9.07 10.38 10.98
N GLY A 69 -8.08 9.68 11.54
CA GLY A 69 -7.76 9.69 12.98
C GLY A 69 -7.15 11.01 13.50
N GLN A 70 -6.80 11.96 12.62
CA GLN A 70 -6.35 13.31 13.00
C GLN A 70 -7.49 14.34 13.08
N GLY A 71 -8.74 13.93 12.89
CA GLY A 71 -9.93 14.77 13.07
C GLY A 71 -10.49 14.73 14.50
N PHE A 72 -9.88 15.46 15.43
CA PHE A 72 -10.53 15.92 16.67
C PHE A 72 -10.43 17.44 16.78
#